data_AF-A0AAW2D7I0-F1
#
_entry.id   AF-A0AAW2D7I0-F1
#
_cell.length_a   1.000
_cell.length_b   1.000
_cell.length_c   1.000
_cell.angle_alpha   90.00
_cell.angle_beta   90.00
_cell.angle_gamma   90.00
#
_symmetry.space_group_name_H-M   'P 1'
#
loop_
_entity.id
_entity.type
_entity.pdbx_description
1 polymer ?
#
loop_
_entity_poly.entity_id
_entity_poly.type
_entity_poly.pdbx_seq_one_letter_code
_entity_poly.pdbx_strand_id
1 'polypeptide(L)'
;MGLKPQQSQTQQHHSVAVRLNEQMGSKRGFIQAIRDWLLTLLLIWIMVMVFLSMTVYNRIDADNRVRRKDLLESMCDQRARMLQDQFSVSVNHVHALAIHISTFHYYKNPSAIDQETFAEYTARTAFERPLLSGVAYAQRVMDSDRENFERQHGWTIKTMERKASPVRDEYAPVIFSQESVSYLASLDMMSGEEDRENILRARATGKAVLTSPFRLLGSRHLGVVLTFPVYKSKLSVSATVEERIESTAGYVGGAFDVESLVENLLGQLAANQAILVNVYDITNSSDPLLMYGHQCQDVDMSHFHESKLDFGDPFRKHQMICRYHEKAPMSRAALTTAFFTFVIGLLVGYILYTAASYIAKVEDDFHEMQELKVRAEAADVAKSQVLFPTFL
;
A
#
# COMPACT_ATOMS: atom_id res chain seq x y z
N MET A 1 -82.83 41.83 75.67
CA MET A 1 -82.33 40.50 76.11
C MET A 1 -82.14 39.67 74.86
N GLY A 2 -80.98 39.15 74.47
CA GLY A 2 -79.64 39.09 75.05
C GLY A 2 -78.80 38.18 74.13
N LEU A 3 -77.48 38.37 74.17
CA LEU A 3 -76.41 37.46 73.73
C LEU A 3 -76.10 37.30 72.21
N LYS A 4 -75.13 38.12 71.75
CA LYS A 4 -73.93 37.64 71.02
C LYS A 4 -73.16 36.68 71.95
N PRO A 5 -72.33 35.70 71.46
CA PRO A 5 -71.17 36.02 70.62
C PRO A 5 -70.62 34.89 69.69
N GLN A 6 -69.50 35.21 69.02
CA GLN A 6 -68.39 34.30 68.67
C GLN A 6 -68.48 33.50 67.36
N GLN A 7 -68.35 34.19 66.22
CA GLN A 7 -68.19 33.54 64.89
C GLN A 7 -67.00 34.05 64.07
N SER A 8 -66.05 34.80 64.68
CA SER A 8 -64.98 35.51 63.95
C SER A 8 -63.59 34.85 63.99
N GLN A 9 -63.34 33.83 64.82
CA GLN A 9 -62.01 33.18 64.87
C GLN A 9 -61.86 31.96 63.94
N THR A 10 -62.93 31.23 63.66
CA THR A 10 -62.87 29.98 62.88
C THR A 10 -62.68 30.21 61.37
N GLN A 11 -63.15 31.34 60.82
CA GLN A 11 -62.96 31.67 59.39
C GLN A 11 -61.54 32.16 59.05
N GLN A 12 -60.86 32.85 59.96
CA GLN A 12 -59.48 33.28 59.74
C GLN A 12 -58.50 32.10 59.69
N HIS A 13 -58.63 31.14 60.62
CA HIS A 13 -57.77 29.94 60.64
C HIS A 13 -57.94 29.05 59.39
N HIS A 14 -59.16 28.91 58.86
CA HIS A 14 -59.39 28.17 57.62
C HIS A 14 -58.79 28.86 56.38
N SER A 15 -58.84 30.19 56.31
CA SER A 15 -58.28 30.95 55.17
C SER A 15 -56.74 30.92 55.11
N VAL A 16 -56.09 30.85 56.27
CA VAL A 16 -54.63 30.76 56.38
C VAL A 16 -54.14 29.35 56.01
N ALA A 17 -54.85 28.31 56.44
CA ALA A 17 -54.51 26.92 56.12
C ALA A 17 -54.60 26.63 54.61
N VAL A 18 -55.58 27.22 53.90
CA VAL A 18 -55.74 27.03 52.45
C VAL A 18 -54.64 27.76 51.66
N ARG A 19 -54.29 29.00 52.02
CA ARG A 19 -53.18 29.74 51.37
C ARG A 19 -51.82 29.07 51.59
N LEU A 20 -51.59 28.51 52.77
CA LEU A 20 -50.35 27.80 53.10
C LEU A 20 -50.21 26.51 52.27
N ASN A 21 -51.32 25.82 52.02
CA ASN A 21 -51.36 24.59 51.21
C ASN A 21 -51.17 24.89 49.71
N GLU A 22 -51.72 26.00 49.19
CA GLU A 22 -51.47 26.47 47.82
C GLU A 22 -50.02 26.91 47.59
N GLN A 23 -49.40 27.58 48.59
CA GLN A 23 -47.97 27.93 48.53
C GLN A 23 -47.07 26.69 48.54
N MET A 24 -47.40 25.64 49.30
CA MET A 24 -46.66 24.37 49.28
C MET A 24 -46.79 23.64 47.94
N GLY A 25 -47.99 23.61 47.35
CA GLY A 25 -48.23 22.96 46.05
C GLY A 25 -47.49 23.63 44.90
N SER A 26 -47.48 24.97 44.86
CA SER A 26 -46.77 25.75 43.83
C SER A 26 -45.24 25.63 43.92
N LYS A 27 -44.67 25.48 45.13
CA LYS A 27 -43.21 25.34 45.34
C LYS A 27 -42.71 23.92 45.02
N ARG A 28 -43.47 22.88 45.38
CA ARG A 28 -43.16 21.48 45.02
C ARG A 28 -43.08 21.27 43.51
N GLY A 29 -43.96 21.94 42.75
CA GLY A 29 -43.94 21.92 41.27
C GLY A 29 -42.69 22.59 40.66
N PHE A 30 -42.16 23.65 41.28
CA PHE A 30 -40.96 24.35 40.80
C PHE A 30 -39.69 23.50 40.93
N ILE A 31 -39.55 22.76 42.04
CA ILE A 31 -38.41 21.84 42.28
C ILE A 31 -38.47 20.64 41.33
N GLN A 32 -39.68 20.12 41.09
CA GLN A 32 -39.90 19.03 40.14
C GLN A 32 -39.55 19.48 38.71
N ALA A 33 -39.90 20.71 38.35
CA ALA A 33 -39.49 21.34 37.09
C ALA A 33 -37.97 21.55 36.96
N ILE A 34 -37.28 21.95 38.04
CA ILE A 34 -35.80 22.06 38.04
C ILE A 34 -35.15 20.69 37.83
N ARG A 35 -35.67 19.63 38.47
CA ARG A 35 -35.15 18.27 38.31
C ARG A 35 -35.37 17.74 36.90
N ASP A 36 -36.55 17.98 36.32
CA ASP A 36 -36.87 17.59 34.94
C ASP A 36 -36.03 18.39 33.93
N TRP A 37 -35.72 19.66 34.22
CA TRP A 37 -34.82 20.49 33.43
C TRP A 37 -33.37 19.99 33.50
N LEU A 38 -32.89 19.61 34.69
CA LEU A 38 -31.57 18.99 34.88
C LEU A 38 -31.44 17.65 34.13
N LEU A 39 -32.50 16.83 34.14
CA LEU A 39 -32.56 15.60 33.34
C LEU A 39 -32.52 15.89 31.83
N THR A 40 -33.24 16.92 31.38
CA THR A 40 -33.23 17.34 29.97
C THR A 40 -31.84 17.83 29.54
N LEU A 41 -31.17 18.61 30.39
CA LEU A 41 -29.79 19.06 30.16
C LEU A 41 -28.80 17.89 30.11
N LEU A 42 -28.97 16.89 30.98
CA LEU A 42 -28.15 15.67 30.96
C LEU A 42 -28.33 14.90 29.64
N LEU A 43 -29.56 14.78 29.13
CA LEU A 43 -29.82 14.13 27.84
C LEU A 43 -29.19 14.90 26.67
N ILE A 44 -29.27 16.23 26.67
CA ILE A 44 -28.60 17.08 25.67
C ILE A 44 -27.07 16.89 25.75
N TRP A 45 -26.50 16.85 26.97
CA TRP A 45 -25.08 16.60 27.18
C TRP A 45 -24.64 15.24 26.60
N ILE A 46 -25.40 14.18 26.83
CA ILE A 46 -25.13 12.85 26.26
C ILE A 46 -25.11 12.91 24.74
N MET A 47 -26.08 13.58 24.11
CA MET A 47 -26.13 13.74 22.65
C MET A 47 -24.90 14.49 22.11
N VAL A 48 -24.46 15.54 22.80
CA VAL A 48 -23.23 16.27 22.45
C VAL A 48 -22.00 15.36 22.56
N MET A 49 -21.89 14.55 23.61
CA MET A 49 -20.76 13.62 23.77
C MET A 49 -20.75 12.49 22.72
N VAL A 50 -21.91 11.99 22.31
CA VAL A 50 -22.00 11.03 21.18
C VAL A 50 -21.49 11.67 19.90
N PHE A 51 -21.92 12.91 19.60
CA PHE A 51 -21.45 13.64 18.43
C PHE A 51 -19.94 13.89 18.49
N LEU A 52 -19.41 14.33 19.62
CA LEU A 52 -17.96 14.52 19.81
C LEU A 52 -17.19 13.23 19.62
N SER A 53 -17.64 12.11 20.21
CA SER A 53 -17.00 10.80 20.04
C SER A 53 -17.00 10.36 18.57
N MET A 54 -18.10 10.57 17.85
CA MET A 54 -18.19 10.28 16.42
C MET A 54 -17.24 11.14 15.59
N THR A 55 -17.09 12.43 15.90
CA THR A 55 -16.12 13.29 15.21
C THR A 55 -14.67 12.88 15.47
N VAL A 56 -14.35 12.45 16.70
CA VAL A 56 -13.02 11.93 17.06
C VAL A 56 -12.73 10.63 16.31
N TYR A 57 -13.69 9.70 16.28
CA TYR A 57 -13.58 8.47 15.51
C TYR A 57 -13.30 8.76 14.04
N ASN A 58 -14.12 9.61 13.40
CA ASN A 58 -13.98 9.93 11.98
C ASN A 58 -12.63 10.59 11.66
N ARG A 59 -12.13 11.48 12.54
CA ARG A 59 -10.80 12.10 12.35
C ARG A 59 -9.67 11.08 12.45
N ILE A 60 -9.70 10.21 13.46
CA ILE A 60 -8.66 9.20 13.65
C ILE A 60 -8.71 8.14 12.55
N ASP A 61 -9.91 7.72 12.11
CA ASP A 61 -10.06 6.78 11.00
C ASP A 61 -9.54 7.39 9.68
N ALA A 62 -9.86 8.66 9.40
CA ALA A 62 -9.36 9.37 8.24
C ALA A 62 -7.82 9.48 8.25
N ASP A 63 -7.22 9.86 9.37
CA ASP A 63 -5.76 9.94 9.54
C ASP A 63 -5.08 8.57 9.36
N ASN A 64 -5.67 7.50 9.92
CA ASN A 64 -5.16 6.15 9.71
C ASN A 64 -5.23 5.69 8.25
N ARG A 65 -6.27 6.08 7.50
CA ARG A 65 -6.37 5.78 6.06
C ARG A 65 -5.28 6.48 5.26
N VAL A 66 -5.01 7.75 5.55
CA VAL A 66 -3.92 8.51 4.91
C VAL A 66 -2.58 7.86 5.23
N ARG A 67 -2.27 7.60 6.51
CA ARG A 67 -1.02 6.93 6.89
C ARG A 67 -0.85 5.57 6.24
N ARG A 68 -1.93 4.79 6.13
CA ARG A 68 -1.90 3.49 5.45
C ARG A 68 -1.59 3.64 3.96
N LYS A 69 -2.14 4.67 3.30
CA LYS A 69 -1.83 4.97 1.90
C LYS A 69 -0.36 5.39 1.75
N ASP A 70 0.12 6.30 2.57
CA ASP A 70 1.51 6.79 2.52
C ASP A 70 2.51 5.66 2.79
N LEU A 71 2.19 4.74 3.71
CA LEU A 71 2.98 3.53 3.96
C LEU A 71 2.99 2.61 2.73
N LEU A 72 1.85 2.40 2.08
CA LEU A 72 1.79 1.59 0.85
C LEU A 72 2.64 2.20 -0.27
N GLU A 73 2.51 3.51 -0.49
CA GLU A 73 3.29 4.27 -1.46
C GLU A 73 4.80 4.12 -1.19
N SER A 74 5.24 4.41 0.03
CA SER A 74 6.66 4.26 0.41
C SER A 74 7.17 2.83 0.22
N MET A 75 6.37 1.82 0.61
CA MET A 75 6.75 0.41 0.48
C MET A 75 6.83 -0.04 -0.97
N CYS A 76 5.95 0.47 -1.84
CA CYS A 76 5.91 0.14 -3.25
C CYS A 76 7.06 0.83 -4.00
N ASP A 77 7.26 2.13 -3.78
CA ASP A 77 8.32 2.90 -4.41
C ASP A 77 9.72 2.42 -4.00
N GLN A 78 9.88 1.93 -2.76
CA GLN A 78 11.12 1.30 -2.33
C GLN A 78 11.40 0.00 -3.11
N ARG A 79 10.39 -0.84 -3.31
CA ARG A 79 10.52 -2.09 -4.08
C ARG A 79 10.74 -1.83 -5.57
N ALA A 80 10.05 -0.85 -6.13
CA ALA A 80 10.22 -0.44 -7.52
C ALA A 80 11.64 0.05 -7.79
N ARG A 81 12.17 0.94 -6.93
CA ARG A 81 13.56 1.40 -7.01
C ARG A 81 14.56 0.26 -6.88
N MET A 82 14.38 -0.62 -5.89
CA MET A 82 15.27 -1.77 -5.70
C MET A 82 15.28 -2.69 -6.92
N LEU A 83 14.12 -3.03 -7.47
CA LEU A 83 14.02 -3.86 -8.68
C LEU A 83 14.69 -3.17 -9.88
N GLN A 84 14.40 -1.88 -10.09
CA GLN A 84 14.98 -1.09 -11.18
C GLN A 84 16.51 -0.99 -11.07
N ASP A 85 17.04 -0.76 -9.88
CA ASP A 85 18.49 -0.65 -9.65
C ASP A 85 19.20 -1.97 -9.95
N GLN A 86 18.65 -3.09 -9.48
CA GLN A 86 19.20 -4.44 -9.75
C GLN A 86 19.14 -4.80 -11.24
N PHE A 87 18.08 -4.37 -11.93
CA PHE A 87 17.96 -4.53 -13.38
C PHE A 87 19.04 -3.73 -14.11
N SER A 88 19.22 -2.46 -13.74
CA SER A 88 20.22 -1.56 -14.32
C SER A 88 21.65 -2.09 -14.15
N VAL A 89 21.99 -2.62 -12.98
CA VAL A 89 23.29 -3.28 -12.72
C VAL A 89 23.51 -4.44 -13.69
N SER A 90 22.52 -5.33 -13.82
CA SER A 90 22.59 -6.47 -14.75
C SER A 90 22.75 -6.03 -16.20
N VAL A 91 22.00 -5.01 -16.65
CA VAL A 91 22.08 -4.46 -18.01
C VAL A 91 23.47 -3.90 -18.31
N ASN A 92 24.03 -3.11 -17.39
CA ASN A 92 25.36 -2.52 -17.55
C ASN A 92 26.45 -3.58 -17.63
N HIS A 93 26.35 -4.66 -16.85
CA HIS A 93 27.31 -5.74 -16.91
C HIS A 93 27.19 -6.56 -18.20
N VAL A 94 25.98 -6.79 -18.71
CA VAL A 94 25.79 -7.44 -20.03
C VAL A 94 26.34 -6.57 -21.16
N HIS A 95 26.22 -5.24 -21.06
CA HIS A 95 26.88 -4.34 -22.00
C HIS A 95 28.42 -4.50 -21.97
N ALA A 96 29.01 -4.62 -20.77
CA ALA A 96 30.44 -4.87 -20.63
C ALA A 96 30.86 -6.22 -21.26
N LEU A 97 30.02 -7.26 -21.13
CA LEU A 97 30.23 -8.56 -21.81
C LEU A 97 30.20 -8.43 -23.35
N ALA A 98 29.31 -7.62 -23.90
CA ALA A 98 29.27 -7.36 -25.34
C ALA A 98 30.56 -6.69 -25.84
N ILE A 99 31.09 -5.73 -25.08
CA ILE A 99 32.39 -5.10 -25.35
C ILE A 99 33.53 -6.11 -25.21
N HIS A 100 33.46 -6.99 -24.19
CA HIS A 100 34.44 -8.04 -23.96
C HIS A 100 34.52 -9.00 -25.16
N ILE A 101 33.38 -9.48 -25.65
CA ILE A 101 33.34 -10.34 -26.85
C ILE A 101 33.84 -9.59 -28.08
N SER A 102 33.40 -8.35 -28.31
CA SER A 102 33.91 -7.53 -29.42
C SER A 102 35.45 -7.44 -29.39
N THR A 103 36.02 -7.18 -28.21
CA THR A 103 37.47 -7.01 -27.99
C THR A 103 38.27 -8.30 -28.14
N PHE A 104 37.86 -9.37 -27.47
CA PHE A 104 38.67 -10.58 -27.37
C PHE A 104 38.36 -11.60 -28.47
N HIS A 105 37.16 -11.59 -29.04
CA HIS A 105 36.77 -12.50 -30.11
C HIS A 105 37.02 -11.93 -31.52
N TYR A 106 36.68 -10.64 -31.73
CA TYR A 106 36.72 -10.05 -33.08
C TYR A 106 37.92 -9.12 -33.33
N TYR A 107 38.29 -8.25 -32.37
CA TYR A 107 39.44 -7.35 -32.57
C TYR A 107 40.79 -8.04 -32.41
N LYS A 108 40.89 -9.04 -31.52
CA LYS A 108 42.11 -9.85 -31.39
C LYS A 108 42.12 -10.96 -32.43
N ASN A 109 43.25 -11.10 -33.13
CA ASN A 109 43.48 -12.17 -34.09
C ASN A 109 44.79 -12.91 -33.75
N PRO A 110 44.75 -14.21 -33.37
CA PRO A 110 43.56 -15.06 -33.26
C PRO A 110 42.65 -14.67 -32.08
N SER A 111 41.40 -15.17 -32.09
CA SER A 111 40.45 -15.02 -30.98
C SER A 111 41.10 -15.47 -29.68
N ALA A 112 41.01 -14.63 -28.65
CA ALA A 112 41.54 -14.88 -27.32
C ALA A 112 40.44 -15.31 -26.32
N ILE A 113 39.25 -15.63 -26.83
CA ILE A 113 38.12 -16.16 -26.06
C ILE A 113 37.53 -17.36 -26.80
N ASP A 114 37.21 -18.38 -26.03
CA ASP A 114 36.51 -19.60 -26.43
C ASP A 114 35.40 -19.93 -25.42
N GLN A 115 34.71 -21.06 -25.61
CA GLN A 115 33.62 -21.49 -24.73
C GLN A 115 34.09 -21.69 -23.28
N GLU A 116 35.28 -22.25 -23.06
CA GLU A 116 35.82 -22.51 -21.71
C GLU A 116 36.12 -21.19 -20.99
N THR A 117 36.83 -20.28 -21.66
CA THR A 117 37.15 -18.95 -21.14
C THR A 117 35.88 -18.14 -20.86
N PHE A 118 34.89 -18.18 -21.76
CA PHE A 118 33.61 -17.49 -21.56
C PHE A 118 32.82 -18.06 -20.38
N ALA A 119 32.72 -19.38 -20.27
CA ALA A 119 32.02 -20.04 -19.17
C ALA A 119 32.69 -19.71 -17.82
N GLU A 120 34.02 -19.76 -17.75
CA GLU A 120 34.75 -19.42 -16.53
C GLU A 120 34.57 -17.95 -16.14
N TYR A 121 34.75 -17.02 -17.09
CA TYR A 121 34.59 -15.59 -16.82
C TYR A 121 33.18 -15.25 -16.36
N THR A 122 32.17 -15.77 -17.06
CA THR A 122 30.76 -15.50 -16.74
C THR A 122 30.35 -16.15 -15.41
N ALA A 123 30.83 -17.34 -15.09
CA ALA A 123 30.60 -17.96 -13.79
C ALA A 123 31.22 -17.14 -12.64
N ARG A 124 32.48 -16.71 -12.78
CA ARG A 124 33.18 -15.91 -11.77
C ARG A 124 32.55 -14.53 -11.55
N THR A 125 31.90 -13.97 -12.58
CA THR A 125 31.25 -12.65 -12.52
C THR A 125 29.73 -12.74 -12.38
N ALA A 126 29.16 -13.92 -12.09
CA ALA A 126 27.71 -14.09 -12.00
C ALA A 126 27.06 -13.16 -10.95
N PHE A 127 27.79 -12.82 -9.88
CA PHE A 127 27.33 -11.90 -8.83
C PHE A 127 27.07 -10.47 -9.33
N GLU A 128 27.69 -10.06 -10.45
CA GLU A 128 27.46 -8.75 -11.08
C GLU A 128 26.14 -8.70 -11.86
N ARG A 129 25.44 -9.83 -11.99
CA ARG A 129 24.21 -10.00 -12.76
C ARG A 129 23.12 -10.66 -11.89
N PRO A 130 22.69 -9.99 -10.81
CA PRO A 130 21.87 -10.61 -9.74
C PRO A 130 20.50 -11.11 -10.19
N LEU A 131 19.94 -10.57 -11.28
CA LEU A 131 18.62 -10.94 -11.79
C LEU A 131 18.68 -11.76 -13.09
N LEU A 132 19.87 -12.20 -13.53
CA LEU A 132 20.02 -13.03 -14.73
C LEU A 132 20.29 -14.48 -14.36
N SER A 133 19.53 -15.41 -14.94
CA SER A 133 19.77 -16.85 -14.78
C SER A 133 21.01 -17.33 -15.54
N GLY A 134 21.39 -16.63 -16.60
CA GLY A 134 22.61 -16.85 -17.35
C GLY A 134 22.74 -15.89 -18.53
N VAL A 135 23.91 -15.92 -19.14
CA VAL A 135 24.24 -15.14 -20.34
C VAL A 135 24.81 -16.05 -21.43
N ALA A 136 24.60 -15.66 -22.68
CA ALA A 136 25.09 -16.38 -23.85
C ALA A 136 25.42 -15.42 -24.99
N TYR A 137 26.26 -15.88 -25.90
CA TYR A 137 26.61 -15.19 -27.14
C TYR A 137 26.15 -16.00 -28.35
N ALA A 138 25.29 -15.39 -29.15
CA ALA A 138 24.84 -15.89 -30.43
C ALA A 138 25.58 -15.20 -31.57
N GLN A 139 26.28 -15.96 -32.40
CA GLN A 139 26.97 -15.42 -33.57
C GLN A 139 25.99 -15.25 -34.73
N ARG A 140 26.08 -14.16 -35.48
CA ARG A 140 25.32 -14.01 -36.72
C ARG A 140 25.98 -14.83 -37.82
N VAL A 141 25.20 -15.69 -38.47
CA VAL A 141 25.65 -16.56 -39.57
C VAL A 141 24.71 -16.39 -40.76
N MET A 142 25.25 -16.05 -41.93
CA MET A 142 24.48 -16.03 -43.17
C MET A 142 24.33 -17.43 -43.73
N ASP A 143 23.27 -17.71 -44.50
CA ASP A 143 23.09 -19.03 -45.13
C ASP A 143 24.27 -19.47 -45.98
N SER A 144 24.88 -18.54 -46.73
CA SER A 144 26.08 -18.79 -47.53
C SER A 144 27.27 -19.28 -46.71
N ASP A 145 27.34 -18.93 -45.42
CA ASP A 145 28.44 -19.26 -44.52
C ASP A 145 28.11 -20.47 -43.61
N ARG A 146 26.86 -20.94 -43.63
CA ARG A 146 26.35 -21.98 -42.72
C ARG A 146 27.17 -23.26 -42.78
N GLU A 147 27.44 -23.78 -43.98
CA GLU A 147 28.16 -25.06 -44.14
C GLU A 147 29.58 -24.98 -43.57
N ASN A 148 30.28 -23.86 -43.80
CA ASN A 148 31.62 -23.64 -43.27
C ASN A 148 31.59 -23.49 -41.74
N PHE A 149 30.61 -22.75 -41.22
CA PHE A 149 30.40 -22.57 -39.79
C PHE A 149 30.15 -23.90 -39.07
N GLU A 150 29.23 -24.74 -39.57
CA GLU A 150 28.90 -26.04 -38.99
C GLU A 150 30.11 -27.00 -39.05
N ARG A 151 30.87 -26.99 -40.16
CA ARG A 151 32.10 -27.79 -40.29
C ARG A 151 33.19 -27.36 -39.31
N GLN A 152 33.34 -26.06 -39.08
CA GLN A 152 34.33 -25.52 -38.15
C GLN A 152 33.99 -25.87 -36.69
N HIS A 153 32.71 -25.80 -36.31
CA HIS A 153 32.27 -26.02 -34.94
C HIS A 153 31.99 -27.50 -34.62
N GLY A 154 31.82 -28.36 -35.63
CA GLY A 154 31.57 -29.78 -35.46
C GLY A 154 30.15 -30.12 -35.02
N TRP A 155 29.20 -29.20 -35.18
CA TRP A 155 27.78 -29.38 -34.88
C TRP A 155 26.89 -28.57 -35.83
N THR A 156 25.61 -28.95 -35.91
CA THR A 156 24.62 -28.30 -36.79
C THR A 156 23.80 -27.26 -36.06
N ILE A 157 23.38 -26.21 -36.76
CA ILE A 157 22.48 -25.18 -36.23
C ILE A 157 21.11 -25.81 -35.98
N LYS A 158 20.55 -25.61 -34.79
CA LYS A 158 19.27 -26.19 -34.36
C LYS A 158 18.25 -25.11 -34.06
N THR A 159 16.99 -25.40 -34.33
CA THR A 159 15.83 -24.62 -33.86
C THR A 159 15.67 -24.67 -32.34
N MET A 160 14.84 -23.81 -31.78
CA MET A 160 14.43 -23.85 -30.36
C MET A 160 13.82 -25.20 -29.95
N GLU A 161 13.19 -25.93 -30.88
CA GLU A 161 12.70 -27.30 -30.66
C GLU A 161 13.81 -28.37 -30.76
N ARG A 162 15.08 -27.96 -30.86
CA ARG A 162 16.28 -28.81 -30.94
C ARG A 162 16.35 -29.69 -32.20
N LYS A 163 15.64 -29.30 -33.27
CA LYS A 163 15.71 -29.93 -34.59
C LYS A 163 16.66 -29.17 -35.49
N ALA A 164 17.28 -29.83 -36.47
CA ALA A 164 18.11 -29.14 -37.46
C ALA A 164 17.36 -27.97 -38.10
N SER A 165 17.98 -26.79 -38.13
CA SER A 165 17.34 -25.59 -38.64
C SER A 165 17.10 -25.72 -40.14
N PRO A 166 15.88 -25.45 -40.64
CA PRO A 166 15.62 -25.36 -42.08
C PRO A 166 16.43 -24.22 -42.72
N VAL A 167 16.42 -24.13 -44.04
CA VAL A 167 17.10 -23.03 -44.76
C VAL A 167 16.41 -21.70 -44.41
N ARG A 168 17.23 -20.71 -44.04
CA ARG A 168 16.87 -19.34 -43.66
C ARG A 168 17.95 -18.39 -44.17
N ASP A 169 17.60 -17.13 -44.39
CA ASP A 169 18.55 -16.13 -44.89
C ASP A 169 19.73 -15.90 -43.94
N GLU A 170 19.45 -15.88 -42.64
CA GLU A 170 20.43 -15.76 -41.57
C GLU A 170 19.98 -16.50 -40.31
N TYR A 171 20.95 -16.78 -39.44
CA TYR A 171 20.80 -17.52 -38.19
C TYR A 171 21.53 -16.78 -37.06
N ALA A 172 21.14 -17.06 -35.83
CA ALA A 172 21.82 -16.61 -34.62
C ALA A 172 22.16 -17.79 -33.68
N PRO A 173 23.01 -18.75 -34.10
CA PRO A 173 23.42 -19.88 -33.26
C PRO A 173 24.25 -19.44 -32.05
N VAL A 174 23.94 -19.98 -30.87
CA VAL A 174 24.74 -19.78 -29.66
C VAL A 174 26.05 -20.55 -29.75
N ILE A 175 27.16 -19.81 -29.70
CA ILE A 175 28.53 -20.37 -29.70
C ILE A 175 29.19 -20.30 -28.32
N PHE A 176 28.85 -19.29 -27.51
CA PHE A 176 29.34 -19.18 -26.14
C PHE A 176 28.17 -19.14 -25.15
N SER A 177 28.27 -19.87 -24.05
CA SER A 177 27.22 -19.91 -23.04
C SER A 177 27.80 -20.07 -21.64
N GLN A 178 27.20 -19.38 -20.67
CA GLN A 178 27.42 -19.65 -19.26
C GLN A 178 26.89 -21.06 -18.93
N GLU A 179 27.55 -21.77 -18.01
CA GLU A 179 27.23 -23.17 -17.68
C GLU A 179 25.74 -23.37 -17.30
N SER A 180 25.13 -22.39 -16.61
CA SER A 180 23.72 -22.40 -16.21
C SER A 180 22.73 -22.40 -17.39
N VAL A 181 23.18 -21.97 -18.58
CA VAL A 181 22.39 -21.91 -19.82
C VAL A 181 23.06 -22.67 -20.96
N SER A 182 23.88 -23.68 -20.63
CA SER A 182 24.58 -24.54 -21.60
C SER A 182 23.65 -25.26 -22.58
N TYR A 183 22.38 -25.47 -22.22
CA TYR A 183 21.35 -26.02 -23.10
C TYR A 183 21.01 -25.14 -24.30
N LEU A 184 21.46 -23.88 -24.33
CA LEU A 184 21.30 -22.97 -25.46
C LEU A 184 22.35 -23.21 -26.55
N ALA A 185 23.47 -23.88 -26.27
CA ALA A 185 24.52 -24.12 -27.25
C ALA A 185 23.96 -24.79 -28.52
N SER A 186 24.42 -24.34 -29.69
CA SER A 186 23.93 -24.73 -31.03
C SER A 186 22.51 -24.30 -31.41
N LEU A 187 21.74 -23.70 -30.49
CA LEU A 187 20.39 -23.23 -30.79
C LEU A 187 20.44 -21.88 -31.52
N ASP A 188 19.61 -21.77 -32.55
CA ASP A 188 19.35 -20.58 -33.33
C ASP A 188 18.34 -19.70 -32.59
N MET A 189 18.83 -18.61 -32.01
CA MET A 189 18.02 -17.65 -31.27
C MET A 189 17.00 -16.94 -32.16
N MET A 190 17.18 -16.92 -33.49
CA MET A 190 16.18 -16.36 -34.42
C MET A 190 15.02 -17.31 -34.72
N SER A 191 15.06 -18.57 -34.26
CA SER A 191 13.96 -19.51 -34.47
C SER A 191 12.81 -19.36 -33.45
N GLY A 192 13.02 -18.64 -32.34
CA GLY A 192 11.97 -18.19 -31.44
C GLY A 192 11.52 -16.78 -31.79
N GLU A 193 10.21 -16.51 -31.82
CA GLU A 193 9.67 -15.22 -32.27
C GLU A 193 10.07 -14.06 -31.36
N GLU A 194 9.97 -14.23 -30.05
CA GLU A 194 10.31 -13.21 -29.06
C GLU A 194 11.80 -12.83 -29.15
N ASP A 195 12.68 -13.83 -29.22
CA ASP A 195 14.12 -13.64 -29.35
C ASP A 195 14.48 -13.03 -30.73
N ARG A 196 13.84 -13.48 -31.81
CA ARG A 196 14.04 -12.95 -33.17
C ARG A 196 13.72 -11.46 -33.25
N GLU A 197 12.55 -11.05 -32.76
CA GLU A 197 12.16 -9.64 -32.73
C GLU A 197 13.14 -8.80 -31.91
N ASN A 198 13.61 -9.32 -30.77
CA ASN A 198 14.57 -8.64 -29.92
C ASN A 198 15.92 -8.49 -30.62
N ILE A 199 16.42 -9.54 -31.25
CA ILE A 199 17.68 -9.55 -32.00
C ILE A 199 17.66 -8.51 -33.14
N LEU A 200 16.58 -8.47 -33.91
CA LEU A 200 16.42 -7.53 -35.01
C LEU A 200 16.39 -6.08 -34.51
N ARG A 201 15.70 -5.81 -33.40
CA ARG A 201 15.64 -4.48 -32.78
C ARG A 201 16.99 -4.08 -32.15
N ALA A 202 17.69 -5.01 -31.53
CA ALA A 202 19.01 -4.80 -30.93
C ALA A 202 20.00 -4.26 -31.98
N ARG A 203 20.17 -4.98 -33.10
CA ARG A 203 21.13 -4.58 -34.14
C ARG A 203 20.77 -3.28 -34.83
N ALA A 204 19.48 -3.03 -35.07
CA ALA A 204 19.02 -1.82 -35.74
C ALA A 204 19.23 -0.56 -34.88
N THR A 205 18.98 -0.67 -33.57
CA THR A 205 19.07 0.47 -32.63
C THR A 205 20.47 0.67 -32.07
N GLY A 206 21.28 -0.38 -31.99
CA GLY A 206 22.59 -0.33 -31.33
C GLY A 206 22.51 -0.21 -29.81
N LYS A 207 21.38 -0.55 -29.20
CA LYS A 207 21.12 -0.41 -27.76
C LYS A 207 20.62 -1.72 -27.16
N ALA A 208 20.57 -1.74 -25.83
CA ALA A 208 19.90 -2.76 -25.04
C ALA A 208 18.41 -2.81 -25.40
N VAL A 209 17.85 -4.01 -25.57
CA VAL A 209 16.43 -4.21 -25.83
C VAL A 209 15.86 -5.39 -25.04
N LEU A 210 14.57 -5.31 -24.71
CA LEU A 210 13.85 -6.29 -23.90
C LEU A 210 12.66 -6.90 -24.64
N THR A 211 12.47 -8.21 -24.50
CA THR A 211 11.28 -8.91 -24.98
C THR A 211 10.03 -8.53 -24.18
N SER A 212 8.85 -8.91 -24.69
CA SER A 212 7.67 -9.07 -23.84
C SER A 212 7.92 -10.18 -22.80
N PRO A 213 7.16 -10.26 -21.70
CA PRO A 213 7.21 -11.40 -20.80
C PRO A 213 6.79 -12.69 -21.51
N PHE A 214 7.62 -13.73 -21.45
CA PHE A 214 7.33 -15.06 -22.00
C PHE A 214 7.98 -16.16 -21.16
N ARG A 215 7.64 -17.42 -21.44
CA ARG A 215 8.22 -18.56 -20.71
C ARG A 215 9.59 -18.93 -21.25
N LEU A 216 10.61 -18.80 -20.42
CA LEU A 216 12.00 -19.08 -20.78
C LEU A 216 12.21 -20.57 -21.09
N LEU A 217 13.13 -20.85 -22.03
CA LEU A 217 13.54 -22.21 -22.34
C LEU A 217 14.26 -22.85 -21.14
N GLY A 218 14.03 -24.14 -20.89
CA GLY A 218 14.61 -24.85 -19.75
C GLY A 218 13.74 -24.75 -18.50
N SER A 219 13.77 -23.63 -17.77
CA SER A 219 13.02 -23.47 -16.51
C SER A 219 11.51 -23.35 -16.70
N ARG A 220 11.04 -22.89 -17.87
CA ARG A 220 9.64 -22.53 -18.16
C ARG A 220 9.08 -21.42 -17.26
N HIS A 221 9.94 -20.78 -16.47
CA HIS A 221 9.60 -19.62 -15.68
C HIS A 221 9.26 -18.44 -16.58
N LEU A 222 8.35 -17.59 -16.11
CA LEU A 222 8.07 -16.33 -16.75
C LEU A 222 9.29 -15.41 -16.62
N GLY A 223 9.72 -14.83 -17.73
CA GLY A 223 10.90 -13.98 -17.78
C GLY A 223 10.92 -13.07 -18.98
N VAL A 224 11.99 -12.28 -19.07
CA VAL A 224 12.28 -11.41 -20.22
C VAL A 224 13.72 -11.62 -20.67
N VAL A 225 13.97 -11.51 -21.96
CA VAL A 225 15.32 -11.61 -22.51
C VAL A 225 15.84 -10.21 -22.84
N LEU A 226 17.04 -9.94 -22.34
CA LEU A 226 17.84 -8.78 -22.69
C LEU A 226 18.80 -9.14 -23.81
N THR A 227 18.89 -8.29 -24.82
CA THR A 227 19.80 -8.48 -25.94
C THR A 227 20.61 -7.22 -26.23
N PHE A 228 21.91 -7.39 -26.39
CA PHE A 228 22.84 -6.38 -26.90
C PHE A 228 23.43 -6.82 -28.24
N PRO A 229 23.53 -5.92 -29.23
CA PRO A 229 24.25 -6.22 -30.47
C PRO A 229 25.75 -6.17 -30.24
N VAL A 230 26.48 -7.05 -30.90
CA VAL A 230 27.94 -7.03 -31.00
C VAL A 230 28.31 -6.75 -32.45
N TYR A 231 29.22 -5.80 -32.66
CA TYR A 231 29.65 -5.38 -33.98
C TYR A 231 31.11 -5.79 -34.25
N LYS A 232 31.42 -6.08 -35.51
CA LYS A 232 32.76 -6.54 -35.95
C LYS A 232 33.83 -5.45 -35.83
N SER A 233 33.44 -4.19 -35.99
CA SER A 233 34.34 -3.04 -36.01
C SER A 233 33.73 -1.85 -35.27
N LYS A 234 34.53 -0.79 -35.06
CA LYS A 234 34.07 0.39 -34.32
C LYS A 234 33.13 1.14 -35.24
N LEU A 235 31.82 1.02 -34.99
CA LEU A 235 30.83 1.83 -35.68
C LEU A 235 30.92 3.29 -35.22
N SER A 236 30.68 4.21 -36.17
CA SER A 236 30.45 5.61 -35.83
C SER A 236 29.22 5.75 -34.93
N VAL A 237 29.22 6.75 -34.05
CA VAL A 237 28.04 7.11 -33.24
C VAL A 237 26.86 7.47 -34.15
N SER A 238 27.13 8.03 -35.33
CA SER A 238 26.15 8.41 -36.35
C SER A 238 25.83 7.31 -37.37
N ALA A 239 26.22 6.05 -37.12
CA ALA A 239 25.99 4.96 -38.06
C ALA A 239 24.49 4.75 -38.32
N THR A 240 24.16 4.61 -39.60
CA THR A 240 22.81 4.32 -40.11
C THR A 240 22.36 2.91 -39.70
N VAL A 241 21.07 2.62 -39.86
CA VAL A 241 20.52 1.31 -39.51
C VAL A 241 21.13 0.21 -40.38
N GLU A 242 21.29 0.48 -41.68
CA GLU A 242 21.88 -0.42 -42.66
C GLU A 242 23.34 -0.73 -42.33
N GLU A 243 24.14 0.29 -42.03
CA GLU A 243 25.55 0.12 -41.62
C GLU A 243 25.68 -0.73 -40.34
N ARG A 244 24.77 -0.55 -39.37
CA ARG A 244 24.73 -1.36 -38.15
C ARG A 244 24.40 -2.81 -38.47
N ILE A 245 23.39 -3.05 -39.31
CA ILE A 245 23.00 -4.39 -39.72
C ILE A 245 24.18 -5.07 -40.41
N GLU A 246 24.82 -4.45 -41.40
CA GLU A 246 25.97 -5.04 -42.11
C GLU A 246 27.16 -5.33 -41.18
N SER A 247 27.42 -4.44 -40.22
CA SER A 247 28.53 -4.57 -39.27
C SER A 247 28.25 -5.52 -38.10
N THR A 248 27.04 -6.08 -38.00
CA THR A 248 26.65 -6.96 -36.90
C THR A 248 27.43 -8.28 -36.95
N ALA A 249 28.11 -8.60 -35.85
CA ALA A 249 28.83 -9.84 -35.63
C ALA A 249 27.98 -10.89 -34.92
N GLY A 250 27.10 -10.46 -34.01
CA GLY A 250 26.24 -11.32 -33.23
C GLY A 250 25.55 -10.58 -32.09
N TYR A 251 25.12 -11.31 -31.08
CA TYR A 251 24.22 -10.84 -30.03
C TYR A 251 24.59 -11.45 -28.68
N VAL A 252 24.75 -10.61 -27.65
CA VAL A 252 24.84 -11.07 -26.26
C VAL A 252 23.46 -11.04 -25.65
N GLY A 253 23.00 -12.19 -25.18
CA GLY A 253 21.72 -12.38 -24.52
C GLY A 253 21.88 -12.65 -23.03
N GLY A 254 20.93 -12.18 -22.23
CA GLY A 254 20.76 -12.57 -20.83
C GLY A 254 19.28 -12.79 -20.52
N ALA A 255 18.97 -13.88 -19.83
CA ALA A 255 17.59 -14.19 -19.44
C ALA A 255 17.32 -13.71 -18.01
N PHE A 256 16.39 -12.77 -17.86
CA PHE A 256 15.86 -12.38 -16.56
C PHE A 256 14.78 -13.38 -16.17
N ASP A 257 15.12 -14.28 -15.25
CA ASP A 257 14.16 -15.22 -14.65
C ASP A 257 13.37 -14.47 -13.56
N VAL A 258 12.32 -13.79 -14.00
CA VAL A 258 11.53 -12.89 -13.15
C VAL A 258 10.80 -13.69 -12.08
N GLU A 259 10.20 -14.83 -12.43
CA GLU A 259 9.44 -15.67 -11.51
C GLU A 259 10.29 -16.14 -10.32
N SER A 260 11.57 -16.47 -10.52
CA SER A 260 12.44 -16.94 -9.44
C SER A 260 13.26 -15.83 -8.77
N LEU A 261 13.96 -15.00 -9.56
CA LEU A 261 14.96 -14.08 -9.01
C LEU A 261 14.32 -12.81 -8.43
N VAL A 262 13.22 -12.33 -9.03
CA VAL A 262 12.46 -11.21 -8.46
C VAL A 262 11.67 -11.66 -7.24
N GLU A 263 11.17 -12.89 -7.21
CA GLU A 263 10.55 -13.46 -6.00
C GLU A 263 11.55 -13.54 -4.85
N ASN A 264 12.80 -13.94 -5.10
CA ASN A 264 13.83 -13.93 -4.05
C ASN A 264 14.16 -12.50 -3.57
N LEU A 265 14.21 -11.52 -4.49
CA LEU A 265 14.49 -10.12 -4.16
C LEU A 265 13.36 -9.48 -3.35
N LEU A 266 12.12 -9.64 -3.82
CA LEU A 266 10.93 -9.01 -3.22
C LEU A 266 10.38 -9.83 -2.04
N GLY A 267 10.52 -11.15 -2.09
CA GLY A 267 10.09 -12.09 -1.04
C GLY A 267 10.85 -11.92 0.27
N GLN A 268 12.15 -11.61 0.21
CA GLN A 268 12.93 -11.24 1.41
C GLN A 268 12.41 -9.97 2.08
N LEU A 269 11.85 -9.04 1.30
CA LEU A 269 11.17 -7.84 1.82
C LEU A 269 9.73 -8.15 2.25
N ALA A 270 9.09 -9.16 1.65
CA ALA A 270 7.70 -9.56 1.89
C ALA A 270 7.54 -10.40 3.16
N ALA A 271 8.56 -11.14 3.60
CA ALA A 271 8.57 -11.84 4.89
C ALA A 271 8.26 -10.91 6.09
N ASN A 272 8.31 -9.59 5.89
CA ASN A 272 7.99 -8.57 6.89
C ASN A 272 6.75 -7.72 6.58
N GLN A 273 6.05 -7.84 5.44
CA GLN A 273 4.99 -6.88 5.06
C GLN A 273 3.80 -7.46 4.27
N ALA A 274 2.59 -7.10 4.70
CA ALA A 274 1.27 -7.56 4.24
C ALA A 274 0.81 -7.01 2.87
N ILE A 275 1.72 -6.90 1.89
CA ILE A 275 1.41 -6.37 0.56
C ILE A 275 1.67 -7.39 -0.56
N LEU A 276 0.78 -7.39 -1.55
CA LEU A 276 0.93 -8.10 -2.82
C LEU A 276 1.53 -7.13 -3.85
N VAL A 277 2.46 -7.63 -4.65
CA VAL A 277 3.19 -6.86 -5.65
C VAL A 277 3.02 -7.55 -7.00
N ASN A 278 2.59 -6.79 -7.99
CA ASN A 278 2.54 -7.24 -9.38
C ASN A 278 3.35 -6.28 -10.25
N VAL A 279 4.06 -6.83 -11.25
CA VAL A 279 4.73 -6.02 -12.28
C VAL A 279 4.09 -6.35 -13.62
N TYR A 280 3.81 -5.31 -14.40
CA TYR A 280 3.20 -5.41 -15.72
C TYR A 280 4.08 -4.75 -16.78
N ASP A 281 4.17 -5.38 -17.94
CA ASP A 281 4.52 -4.71 -19.19
C ASP A 281 3.25 -4.04 -19.75
N ILE A 282 3.29 -2.70 -19.80
CA ILE A 282 2.21 -1.82 -20.27
C ILE A 282 2.59 -1.13 -21.59
N THR A 283 3.45 -1.77 -22.39
CA THR A 283 3.79 -1.29 -23.73
C THR A 283 2.53 -1.12 -24.58
N ASN A 284 1.59 -2.07 -24.47
CA ASN A 284 0.23 -1.92 -24.94
C ASN A 284 -0.70 -1.59 -23.78
N SER A 285 -1.20 -0.35 -23.69
CA SER A 285 -2.07 0.07 -22.58
C SER A 285 -3.41 -0.67 -22.54
N SER A 286 -3.85 -1.25 -23.66
CA SER A 286 -5.10 -2.01 -23.74
C SER A 286 -4.95 -3.48 -23.35
N ASP A 287 -3.72 -4.00 -23.32
CA ASP A 287 -3.43 -5.40 -23.00
C ASP A 287 -2.17 -5.48 -22.11
N PRO A 288 -2.30 -5.16 -20.81
CA PRO A 288 -1.18 -5.20 -19.88
C PRO A 288 -0.76 -6.65 -19.61
N LEU A 289 0.49 -6.97 -19.94
CA LEU A 289 1.04 -8.33 -19.77
C LEU A 289 1.63 -8.46 -18.36
N LEU A 290 1.23 -9.49 -17.63
CA LEU A 290 1.80 -9.81 -16.33
C LEU A 290 3.26 -10.26 -16.51
N MET A 291 4.17 -9.63 -15.79
CA MET A 291 5.61 -9.96 -15.78
C MET A 291 6.03 -10.60 -14.44
N TYR A 292 5.44 -10.16 -13.33
CA TYR A 292 5.67 -10.70 -11.98
C TYR A 292 4.38 -10.64 -11.14
N GLY A 293 4.23 -11.60 -10.23
CA GLY A 293 3.11 -11.69 -9.30
C GLY A 293 2.02 -12.64 -9.77
N HIS A 294 0.93 -12.70 -9.01
CA HIS A 294 -0.19 -13.59 -9.30
C HIS A 294 -1.39 -12.81 -9.87
N GLN A 295 -2.11 -13.45 -10.78
CA GLN A 295 -3.33 -12.90 -11.36
C GLN A 295 -4.45 -12.97 -10.31
N CYS A 296 -4.66 -11.88 -9.57
CA CYS A 296 -5.72 -11.80 -8.57
C CYS A 296 -7.06 -11.51 -9.25
N GLN A 297 -8.02 -12.45 -9.18
CA GLN A 297 -9.39 -12.25 -9.69
C GLN A 297 -10.32 -11.56 -8.68
N ASP A 298 -9.99 -11.52 -7.38
CA ASP A 298 -10.99 -11.26 -6.32
C ASP A 298 -10.52 -10.31 -5.20
N VAL A 299 -9.80 -9.23 -5.53
CA VAL A 299 -9.38 -8.26 -4.50
C VAL A 299 -9.78 -6.84 -4.85
N ASP A 300 -10.45 -6.20 -3.88
CA ASP A 300 -10.92 -4.81 -3.83
C ASP A 300 -9.99 -3.85 -4.61
N MET A 301 -10.40 -3.51 -5.84
CA MET A 301 -9.67 -2.65 -6.79
C MET A 301 -9.55 -1.19 -6.33
N SER A 302 -10.04 -0.84 -5.15
CA SER A 302 -10.18 0.55 -4.70
C SER A 302 -8.93 1.13 -4.04
N HIS A 303 -7.98 0.30 -3.56
CA HIS A 303 -6.81 0.77 -2.81
C HIS A 303 -5.52 0.08 -3.27
N PHE A 304 -4.93 0.59 -4.35
CA PHE A 304 -3.60 0.21 -4.84
C PHE A 304 -2.73 1.45 -5.03
N HIS A 305 -1.42 1.23 -5.08
CA HIS A 305 -0.44 2.23 -5.48
C HIS A 305 0.29 1.78 -6.73
N GLU A 306 0.58 2.73 -7.62
CA GLU A 306 1.31 2.50 -8.86
C GLU A 306 2.68 3.18 -8.79
N SER A 307 3.73 2.39 -8.94
CA SER A 307 5.11 2.87 -9.06
C SER A 307 5.61 2.61 -10.49
N LYS A 308 6.17 3.64 -11.12
CA LYS A 308 6.75 3.51 -12.46
C LYS A 308 8.06 2.71 -12.41
N LEU A 309 8.29 1.88 -13.42
CA LEU A 309 9.52 1.11 -13.59
C LEU A 309 10.15 1.42 -14.94
N ASP A 310 11.44 1.76 -14.92
CA ASP A 310 12.24 1.95 -16.14
C ASP A 310 13.38 0.93 -16.19
N PHE A 311 13.26 -0.03 -17.11
CA PHE A 311 14.28 -1.06 -17.35
C PHE A 311 15.24 -0.72 -18.49
N GLY A 312 15.18 0.50 -19.04
CA GLY A 312 16.18 1.04 -19.97
C GLY A 312 15.93 0.81 -21.47
N ASP A 313 14.92 0.00 -21.85
CA ASP A 313 14.47 -0.09 -23.24
C ASP A 313 13.33 0.92 -23.49
N PRO A 314 13.55 1.98 -24.31
CA PRO A 314 12.53 2.99 -24.59
C PRO A 314 11.31 2.43 -25.34
N PHE A 315 11.42 1.26 -25.96
CA PHE A 315 10.30 0.59 -26.61
C PHE A 315 9.33 -0.03 -25.60
N ARG A 316 9.81 -0.37 -24.39
CA ARG A 316 9.04 -1.06 -23.37
C ARG A 316 8.66 -0.13 -22.22
N LYS A 317 7.47 -0.33 -21.67
CA LYS A 317 6.98 0.43 -20.50
C LYS A 317 6.54 -0.53 -19.43
N HIS A 318 6.96 -0.29 -18.18
CA HIS A 318 6.66 -1.17 -17.06
C HIS A 318 6.06 -0.39 -15.89
N GLN A 319 5.21 -1.07 -15.13
CA GLN A 319 4.64 -0.52 -13.90
C GLN A 319 4.59 -1.60 -12.82
N MET A 320 4.82 -1.18 -11.57
CA MET A 320 4.61 -1.97 -10.38
C MET A 320 3.31 -1.53 -9.72
N ILE A 321 2.44 -2.49 -9.40
CA ILE A 321 1.21 -2.26 -8.66
C ILE A 321 1.32 -2.97 -7.32
N CYS A 322 1.18 -2.23 -6.23
CA CYS A 322 1.17 -2.76 -4.88
C CYS A 322 -0.19 -2.60 -4.23
N ARG A 323 -0.60 -3.62 -3.47
CA ARG A 323 -1.89 -3.65 -2.75
C ARG A 323 -1.77 -4.40 -1.44
N TYR A 324 -2.63 -4.13 -0.47
CA TYR A 324 -2.65 -4.91 0.76
C TYR A 324 -3.34 -6.26 0.56
N HIS A 325 -2.87 -7.29 1.28
CA HIS A 325 -3.47 -8.62 1.25
C HIS A 325 -4.87 -8.64 1.89
N GLU A 326 -5.08 -7.86 2.94
CA GLU A 326 -6.35 -7.79 3.67
C GLU A 326 -6.98 -6.39 3.59
N LYS A 327 -8.32 -6.37 3.61
CA LYS A 327 -9.10 -5.15 3.71
C LYS A 327 -8.72 -4.39 4.98
N ALA A 328 -8.87 -3.05 4.95
CA ALA A 328 -8.49 -2.24 6.09
C ALA A 328 -9.22 -2.69 7.39
N PRO A 329 -8.49 -3.17 8.42
CA PRO A 329 -9.13 -3.51 9.67
C PRO A 329 -9.65 -2.22 10.30
N MET A 330 -10.82 -2.30 10.93
CA MET A 330 -11.34 -1.17 11.70
C MET A 330 -10.29 -0.74 12.71
N SER A 331 -9.97 0.56 12.73
CA SER A 331 -8.93 1.09 13.61
C SER A 331 -9.31 0.84 15.06
N ARG A 332 -8.67 -0.17 15.69
CA ARG A 332 -8.85 -0.47 17.11
C ARG A 332 -8.53 0.75 17.96
N ALA A 333 -7.52 1.53 17.56
CA ALA A 333 -7.16 2.78 18.20
C ALA A 333 -8.28 3.83 18.07
N ALA A 334 -8.90 3.99 16.89
CA ALA A 334 -10.03 4.91 16.74
C ALA A 334 -11.22 4.49 17.61
N LEU A 335 -11.53 3.19 17.65
CA LEU A 335 -12.60 2.64 18.48
C LEU A 335 -12.34 2.86 19.97
N THR A 336 -11.15 2.53 20.47
CA THR A 336 -10.82 2.69 21.89
C THR A 336 -10.80 4.16 22.30
N THR A 337 -10.18 5.04 21.51
CA THR A 337 -10.15 6.49 21.80
C THR A 337 -11.55 7.10 21.79
N ALA A 338 -12.40 6.75 20.82
CA ALA A 338 -13.78 7.21 20.77
C ALA A 338 -14.59 6.72 21.98
N PHE A 339 -14.42 5.45 22.38
CA PHE A 339 -15.05 4.87 23.55
C PHE A 339 -14.62 5.57 24.84
N PHE A 340 -13.32 5.76 25.08
CA PHE A 340 -12.83 6.46 26.27
C PHE A 340 -13.29 7.92 26.31
N THR A 341 -13.31 8.61 25.16
CA THR A 341 -13.81 9.99 25.06
C THR A 341 -15.29 10.06 25.50
N PHE A 342 -16.09 9.09 25.08
CA PHE A 342 -17.50 9.01 25.47
C PHE A 342 -17.67 8.70 26.97
N VAL A 343 -16.96 7.71 27.50
CA VAL A 343 -17.03 7.32 28.92
C VAL A 343 -16.61 8.47 29.84
N ILE A 344 -15.51 9.16 29.51
CA ILE A 344 -15.04 10.31 30.30
C ILE A 344 -16.09 11.43 30.30
N GLY A 345 -16.68 11.74 29.14
CA GLY A 345 -17.74 12.75 29.06
C GLY A 345 -19.01 12.38 29.82
N LEU A 346 -19.39 11.10 29.84
CA LEU A 346 -20.51 10.62 30.66
C LEU A 346 -20.23 10.80 32.16
N LEU A 347 -19.02 10.47 32.61
CA LEU A 347 -18.64 10.64 34.01
C LEU A 347 -18.68 12.11 34.43
N VAL A 348 -18.17 13.02 33.59
CA VAL A 348 -18.24 14.47 33.83
C VAL A 348 -19.70 14.95 33.89
N GLY A 349 -20.54 14.54 32.94
CA GLY A 349 -21.96 14.88 32.94
C GLY A 349 -22.70 14.38 34.18
N TYR A 350 -22.40 13.15 34.62
CA TYR A 350 -22.97 12.57 35.83
C TYR A 350 -22.54 13.32 37.11
N ILE A 351 -21.26 13.70 37.22
CA ILE A 351 -20.76 14.48 38.36
C ILE A 351 -21.44 15.86 38.41
N LEU A 352 -21.59 16.53 37.27
CA LEU A 352 -22.29 17.82 37.20
C LEU A 352 -23.77 17.70 37.56
N TYR A 353 -24.44 16.65 37.07
CA TYR A 353 -25.83 16.38 37.41
C TYR A 353 -26.02 16.08 38.90
N THR A 354 -25.19 15.23 39.50
CA THR A 354 -25.28 14.90 40.93
C THR A 354 -25.01 16.14 41.78
N ALA A 355 -23.98 16.91 41.47
CA ALA A 355 -23.68 18.18 42.15
C ALA A 355 -24.85 19.18 42.06
N ALA A 356 -25.42 19.38 40.87
CA ALA A 356 -26.55 20.29 40.69
C ALA A 356 -27.82 19.82 41.40
N SER A 357 -28.12 18.52 41.35
CA SER A 357 -29.26 17.92 42.06
C SER A 357 -29.10 18.01 43.59
N TYR A 358 -27.86 17.89 44.09
CA TYR A 358 -27.54 18.05 45.50
C TYR A 358 -27.72 19.50 45.94
N ILE A 359 -27.24 20.48 45.16
CA ILE A 359 -27.45 21.91 45.43
C ILE A 359 -28.95 22.24 45.47
N ALA A 360 -29.72 21.76 44.48
CA ALA A 360 -31.17 21.96 44.44
C ALA A 360 -31.88 21.38 45.67
N LYS A 361 -31.39 20.23 46.19
CA LYS A 361 -31.91 19.62 47.41
C LYS A 361 -31.53 20.40 48.67
N VAL A 362 -30.29 20.90 48.76
CA VAL A 362 -29.85 21.70 49.91
C VAL A 362 -30.62 23.02 49.99
N GLU A 363 -30.92 23.65 48.86
CA GLU A 363 -31.75 24.86 48.81
C GLU A 363 -33.19 24.58 49.28
N ASP A 364 -33.74 23.42 48.91
CA ASP A 364 -35.06 22.96 49.38
C ASP A 364 -35.07 22.73 50.90
N ASP A 365 -34.10 21.96 51.42
CA ASP A 365 -33.96 21.71 52.85
C ASP A 365 -33.75 23.02 53.64
N PHE A 366 -33.00 23.99 53.09
CA PHE A 366 -32.80 25.31 53.71
C PHE A 366 -34.09 26.14 53.75
N HIS A 367 -34.88 26.15 52.67
CA HIS A 367 -36.17 26.82 52.65
C HIS A 367 -37.18 26.16 53.59
N GLU A 368 -37.19 24.83 53.69
CA GLU A 368 -38.03 24.12 54.66
C GLU A 368 -37.65 24.49 56.10
N MET A 369 -36.35 24.58 56.41
CA MET A 369 -35.88 25.06 57.72
C MET A 369 -36.27 26.52 57.98
N GLN A 370 -36.23 27.42 56.98
CA GLN A 370 -36.70 28.79 57.15
C GLN A 370 -38.21 28.85 57.45
N GLU A 371 -39.02 28.04 56.78
CA GLU A 371 -40.47 27.98 57.06
C GLU A 371 -40.75 27.41 58.46
N LEU A 372 -40.05 26.34 58.86
CA LEU A 372 -40.16 25.78 60.21
C LEU A 372 -39.70 26.77 61.28
N LYS A 373 -38.65 27.55 61.00
CA LYS A 373 -38.19 28.63 61.88
C LYS A 373 -39.24 29.72 62.05
N VAL A 374 -39.85 30.19 60.95
CA VAL A 374 -40.95 31.19 61.01
C VAL A 374 -42.14 30.65 61.80
N ARG A 375 -42.50 29.37 61.63
CA ARG A 375 -43.56 28.74 62.43
C ARG A 375 -43.20 28.62 63.90
N ALA A 376 -41.94 28.29 64.23
CA ALA A 376 -41.47 28.22 65.61
C ALA A 376 -41.45 29.60 66.28
N GLU A 377 -40.98 30.64 65.57
CA GLU A 377 -41.03 32.03 66.05
C GLU A 377 -42.48 32.50 66.26
N ALA A 378 -43.39 32.19 65.34
CA ALA A 378 -44.82 32.48 65.52
C ALA A 378 -45.44 31.73 66.70
N ALA A 379 -45.04 30.48 66.93
CA ALA A 379 -45.48 29.69 68.08
C ALA A 379 -44.93 30.23 69.41
N ASP A 380 -43.70 30.74 69.43
CA ASP A 380 -43.08 31.33 70.63
C ASP A 380 -43.67 32.72 70.94
N VAL A 381 -44.00 33.51 69.91
CA VAL A 381 -44.79 34.75 70.06
C VAL A 381 -46.19 34.45 70.59
N ALA A 382 -46.86 33.40 70.10
CA ALA A 382 -48.15 32.97 70.63
C ALA A 382 -48.04 32.50 72.10
N LYS A 383 -46.97 31.79 72.45
CA LYS A 383 -46.73 31.33 73.83
C LYS A 383 -46.42 32.48 74.80
N SER A 384 -45.66 33.48 74.36
CA SER A 384 -45.37 34.68 75.16
C SER A 384 -46.58 35.61 75.31
N GLN A 385 -47.50 35.65 74.33
CA GLN A 385 -48.81 36.31 74.47
C GLN A 385 -49.76 35.60 75.46
N VAL A 386 -49.64 34.28 75.63
CA VAL A 386 -50.40 33.52 76.63
C VAL A 386 -49.85 33.72 78.05
N LEU A 387 -48.53 33.97 78.19
CA LEU A 387 -47.86 34.18 79.48
C LEU A 387 -47.90 35.62 80.01
N PHE A 388 -48.27 36.60 79.17
CA PHE A 388 -48.51 37.98 79.58
C PHE A 388 -49.90 38.45 79.16
N PRO A 389 -50.94 38.27 80.00
CA PRO A 389 -52.07 39.18 79.94
C PRO A 389 -51.59 40.52 80.52
N THR A 390 -51.44 41.54 79.66
CA THR A 390 -51.27 42.91 80.16
C THR A 390 -52.63 43.42 80.63
N PHE A 391 -52.78 43.38 81.96
CA PHE A 391 -53.39 44.36 82.85
C PHE A 391 -54.69 45.07 82.43
N LEU A 392 -55.77 44.70 83.12
CA LEU A 392 -56.69 45.65 83.74
C LEU A 392 -57.22 45.09 85.07
#